data_AF-A0A2V8ML90-F1
#
_entry.id   AF-A0A2V8ML90-F1
#
_cell.length_a   1.000
_cell.length_b   1.000
_cell.length_c   1.000
_cell.angle_alpha   90.00
_cell.angle_beta   90.00
_cell.angle_gamma   90.00
#
_symmetry.space_group_name_H-M   'P 1'
#
loop_
_entity.id
_entity.type
_entity.pdbx_description
1 polymer ?
#
loop_
_entity_poly.entity_id
_entity_poly.type
_entity_poly.pdbx_seq_one_letter_code
_entity_poly.pdbx_strand_id
1 'polypeptide(L)' 'MKVQKVLDEREFRSVDRAEILRLVERSDGLERTRNLAEQYASRAIQLLEEFPASVYRDAMLRIPEFILNRTA' A
#
# COMPACT_ATOMS: atom_id res chain seq x y z
N MET A 1 -24.06 0.73 -0.42
CA MET A 1 -23.19 -0.25 -1.12
C MET A 1 -22.56 -1.21 -0.10
N LYS A 2 -22.23 -2.44 -0.49
CA LYS A 2 -21.63 -3.45 0.41
C LYS A 2 -20.27 -3.00 0.97
N VAL A 3 -19.41 -2.42 0.13
CA VAL A 3 -18.12 -1.85 0.54
C VAL A 3 -18.29 -0.72 1.57
N GLN A 4 -19.23 0.20 1.35
CA GLN A 4 -19.47 1.31 2.28
C GLN A 4 -19.82 0.83 3.69
N LYS A 5 -20.63 -0.22 3.83
CA LYS A 5 -20.97 -0.79 5.14
C LYS A 5 -19.74 -1.28 5.90
N VAL A 6 -18.78 -1.93 5.22
CA VAL A 6 -17.51 -2.35 5.83
C VAL A 6 -16.71 -1.15 6.30
N LEU A 7 -16.67 -0.07 5.52
CA LEU A 7 -15.92 1.13 5.88
C LEU A 7 -16.51 1.84 7.09
N ASP A 8 -17.84 1.93 7.16
CA ASP A 8 -18.57 2.55 8.28
C ASP A 8 -18.44 1.72 9.56
N GLU A 9 -18.56 0.39 9.44
CA GLU A 9 -18.51 -0.55 10.57
C GLU A 9 -17.08 -0.88 11.02
N ARG A 10 -16.08 -0.61 10.16
CA ARG A 10 -14.68 -1.05 10.29
C ARG A 10 -14.51 -2.55 10.52
N GLU A 11 -15.50 -3.33 10.11
CA GLU A 11 -15.58 -4.78 10.33
C GLU A 11 -16.49 -5.42 9.26
N PHE A 12 -16.36 -6.73 9.03
CA PHE A 12 -17.26 -7.49 8.14
C PHE A 12 -18.49 -7.98 8.90
N ARG A 13 -19.22 -7.07 9.58
CA ARG A 13 -20.33 -7.46 10.45
C ARG A 13 -21.61 -7.74 9.68
N SER A 14 -21.98 -6.83 8.78
CA SER A 14 -23.25 -6.91 8.03
C SER A 14 -23.10 -7.42 6.59
N VAL A 15 -21.89 -7.84 6.19
CA VAL A 15 -21.57 -8.33 4.86
C VAL A 15 -20.60 -9.50 4.90
N ASP A 16 -20.74 -10.43 3.95
CA ASP A 16 -19.81 -11.55 3.79
C ASP A 16 -18.43 -11.06 3.29
N ARG A 17 -17.38 -11.41 4.02
CA ARG A 17 -15.99 -11.11 3.66
C ARG A 17 -15.61 -11.67 2.29
N ALA A 18 -16.04 -12.88 1.95
CA ALA A 18 -15.68 -13.49 0.67
C ALA A 18 -16.27 -12.72 -0.52
N GLU A 19 -17.45 -12.12 -0.34
CA GLU A 19 -18.04 -11.25 -1.36
C GLU A 19 -17.27 -9.95 -1.54
N ILE A 20 -16.80 -9.32 -0.46
CA ILE A 20 -15.99 -8.12 -0.54
C ILE A 20 -14.66 -8.41 -1.24
N LEU A 21 -14.02 -9.55 -0.94
CA LEU A 21 -12.80 -9.97 -1.63
C LEU A 21 -13.03 -10.11 -3.14
N ARG A 22 -14.11 -10.77 -3.56
CA ARG A 22 -14.46 -10.88 -4.99
C ARG A 22 -14.69 -9.51 -5.65
N LEU A 23 -15.24 -8.54 -4.92
CA LEU A 23 -15.40 -7.17 -5.44
C LEU A 23 -14.05 -6.48 -5.60
N VAL A 24 -13.12 -6.67 -4.67
CA VAL A 24 -11.75 -6.16 -4.76
C VAL A 24 -11.00 -6.79 -5.93
N GLU A 25 -11.07 -8.12 -6.08
CA GLU A 25 -10.41 -8.88 -7.16
C GLU A 25 -10.93 -8.49 -8.55
N ARG A 26 -12.23 -8.19 -8.67
CA ARG A 26 -12.85 -7.74 -9.93
C ARG A 26 -12.63 -6.25 -10.22
N SER A 27 -12.01 -5.53 -9.29
CA SER A 27 -11.65 -4.14 -9.46
C SER A 27 -10.17 -4.04 -9.79
N ASP A 28 -9.76 -2.97 -10.48
CA ASP A 28 -8.34 -2.63 -10.64
C ASP A 28 -7.74 -2.06 -9.34
N GLY A 29 -8.44 -2.19 -8.20
CA GLY A 29 -8.06 -1.59 -6.93
C GLY A 29 -6.70 -2.09 -6.42
N LEU A 30 -6.43 -3.40 -6.53
CA LEU A 30 -5.16 -3.97 -6.08
C LEU A 30 -3.97 -3.41 -6.88
N GLU A 31 -4.08 -3.38 -8.20
CA GLU A 31 -3.06 -2.84 -9.08
C GLU A 31 -2.86 -1.34 -8.85
N ARG A 32 -3.96 -0.56 -8.80
CA ARG A 32 -3.90 0.88 -8.54
C ARG A 32 -3.28 1.21 -7.19
N THR A 33 -3.60 0.43 -6.15
CA THR A 33 -2.98 0.59 -4.83
C THR A 33 -1.49 0.27 -4.87
N ARG A 34 -1.08 -0.78 -5.61
CA ARG A 34 0.34 -1.11 -5.80
C ARG A 34 1.09 0.01 -6.52
N ASN A 35 0.57 0.49 -7.63
CA ASN A 35 1.16 1.59 -8.41
C ASN A 35 1.29 2.86 -7.56
N LEU A 36 0.29 3.16 -6.72
CA LEU A 36 0.35 4.31 -5.81
C LEU A 36 1.44 4.14 -4.74
N ALA A 37 1.60 2.92 -4.19
CA ALA A 37 2.65 2.64 -3.23
C ALA A 37 4.05 2.81 -3.86
N GLU A 38 4.24 2.33 -5.09
CA GLU A 38 5.50 2.49 -5.85
C GLU A 38 5.83 3.96 -6.14
N GLN A 39 4.82 4.78 -6.45
CA GLN A 39 5.00 6.23 -6.64
C GLN A 39 5.47 6.91 -5.34
N TYR A 40 4.86 6.58 -4.21
CA TYR A 40 5.29 7.12 -2.91
C TYR A 40 6.70 6.68 -2.53
N ALA A 41 7.05 5.41 -2.75
CA ALA A 41 8.39 4.89 -2.52
C ALA A 41 9.43 5.61 -3.38
N SER A 42 9.16 5.75 -4.68
CA SER A 42 10.04 6.47 -5.61
C SER A 42 10.24 7.92 -5.18
N ARG A 43 9.17 8.61 -4.80
CA ARG A 43 9.24 9.98 -4.29
C ARG A 43 10.06 10.08 -3.00
N ALA A 44 9.89 9.14 -2.07
CA ALA A 44 10.66 9.12 -0.83
C ALA A 44 12.16 8.92 -1.11
N ILE A 45 12.51 8.04 -2.04
CA ILE A 45 13.89 7.82 -2.47
C ILE A 45 14.48 9.10 -3.09
N GLN A 46 13.76 9.76 -3.99
CA GLN A 46 14.19 11.02 -4.60
C GLN A 46 14.47 12.12 -3.55
N LEU A 47 13.61 12.25 -2.54
CA LEU A 47 13.83 13.23 -1.45
C LEU A 47 15.08 12.93 -0.62
N LEU A 48 15.51 11.66 -0.55
CA LEU A 48 16.71 11.27 0.18
C LEU A 48 18.01 11.62 -0.59
N GLU A 49 17.93 11.87 -1.89
CA GLU A 49 19.09 12.25 -2.72
C GLU A 49 19.67 13.62 -2.32
N GLU A 50 18.86 14.51 -1.72
CA GLU A 50 19.29 15.81 -1.20
C GLU A 50 20.24 15.69 0.01
N PHE A 51 20.29 14.53 0.66
CA PHE A 51 21.12 14.30 1.84
C PHE A 51 22.49 13.70 1.47
N PRO A 52 23.57 14.08 2.18
CA PRO A 52 24.88 13.47 1.99
C PRO A 52 24.87 11.95 2.21
N ALA A 53 25.79 11.27 1.53
CA ALA A 53 25.99 9.83 1.71
C ALA A 53 26.32 9.50 3.17
N SER A 54 25.55 8.58 3.75
CA SER A 54 25.72 8.14 5.13
C SER A 54 25.04 6.80 5.34
N VAL A 55 25.47 6.08 6.37
CA VAL A 55 24.84 4.83 6.81
C VAL A 55 23.35 5.00 7.11
N TYR A 56 22.93 6.20 7.55
CA TYR A 56 21.53 6.51 7.83
C TYR A 56 20.72 6.67 6.54
N ARG A 57 21.27 7.40 5.55
CA ARG A 57 20.62 7.53 4.23
C ARG A 57 20.45 6.16 3.58
N ASP A 58 21.49 5.33 3.61
CA ASP A 58 21.45 3.99 3.03
C ASP A 58 20.43 3.09 3.75
N ALA A 59 20.33 3.19 5.08
CA ALA A 59 19.30 2.48 5.84
C ALA A 59 17.88 2.93 5.45
N MET A 60 17.66 4.24 5.28
CA MET A 60 16.35 4.79 4.89
C MET A 60 15.95 4.35 3.47
N LEU A 61 16.90 4.26 2.53
CA LEU A 61 16.64 3.80 1.16
C LEU A 61 16.14 2.35 1.09
N ARG A 62 16.49 1.50 2.07
CA ARG A 62 16.06 0.09 2.10
C ARG A 62 14.63 -0.10 2.59
N ILE A 63 14.08 0.86 3.33
CA ILE A 63 12.75 0.75 3.93
C ILE A 63 11.64 0.70 2.87
N PRO A 64 11.59 1.60 1.86
CA PRO A 64 10.58 1.55 0.82
C PRO A 64 10.60 0.23 0.04
N GLU A 65 11.79 -0.26 -0.33
CA GLU A 65 11.95 -1.53 -1.05
C GLU A 65 11.44 -2.71 -0.22
N PHE A 66 11.76 -2.75 1.08
CA PHE A 66 11.24 -3.76 1.99
C PHE A 66 9.71 -3.75 2.08
N ILE A 67 9.10 -2.56 2.18
CA ILE A 67 7.64 -2.42 2.29
C ILE A 67 6.93 -2.91 1.03
N LEU A 68 7.46 -2.60 -0.16
CA LEU A 68 6.86 -2.99 -1.44
C LEU A 68 6.99 -4.49 -1.74
N ASN A 69 8.07 -5.11 -1.28
CA ASN A 69 8.39 -6.51 -1.55
C ASN A 69 8.00 -7.47 -0.41
N ARG A 70 7.30 -6.98 0.62
CA ARG A 70 6.80 -7.84 1.69
C ARG A 70 5.81 -8.87 1.13
N THR A 71 6.02 -10.13 1.45
CA THR A 71 4.98 -11.15 1.32
C THR A 71 3.94 -10.92 2.43
N ALA A 72 2.69 -10.75 2.02
CA ALA A 72 1.53 -10.70 2.92
C ALA A 72 1.13 -12.11 3.38
#